data_AF-A0A4R3RAZ8-F1
#
_entry.id   AF-A0A4R3RAZ8-F1
#
_cell.length_a   1.000
_cell.length_b   1.000
_cell.length_c   1.000
_cell.angle_alpha   90.00
_cell.angle_beta   90.00
_cell.angle_gamma   90.00
#
_symmetry.space_group_name_H-M   'P 1'
#
loop_
_entity.id
_entity.type
_entity.pdbx_description
1 polymer ?
#
loop_
_entity_poly.entity_id
_entity_poly.type
_entity_poly.pdbx_seq_one_letter_code
_entity_poly.pdbx_strand_id
1 'polypeptide(L)'
;MSKLLEHNPDPSCGADVQHDVAVAAAVELAMEFYGCDAVTAAAKRAIEARDLDRESHFRFWVNVFKTLKSQPNLIAEICHSG
;
A
#
# COMPACT_ATOMS: atom_id res chain seq x y z
N MET A 1 3.50 8.50 -48.46
CA MET A 1 4.49 8.21 -47.40
C MET A 1 3.91 8.69 -46.07
N SER A 2 3.06 7.88 -45.45
CA SER A 2 2.41 8.22 -44.18
C SER A 2 3.40 8.01 -43.03
N LYS A 3 3.64 9.06 -42.23
CA LYS A 3 4.39 8.96 -40.98
C LYS A 3 3.53 8.22 -39.95
N LEU A 4 3.98 7.03 -39.58
CA LEU A 4 3.50 6.31 -38.40
C LEU A 4 4.04 7.07 -37.18
N LEU A 5 3.16 7.77 -36.47
CA LEU A 5 3.50 8.37 -35.18
C LEU A 5 3.60 7.24 -34.17
N GLU A 6 4.82 6.88 -33.79
CA GLU A 6 5.07 5.96 -32.69
C GLU A 6 4.58 6.58 -31.40
N HIS A 7 3.46 6.05 -30.92
CA HIS A 7 2.90 6.35 -29.61
C HIS A 7 3.79 5.69 -28.56
N ASN A 8 4.81 6.41 -28.11
CA ASN A 8 5.56 6.05 -26.90
C ASN A 8 4.57 6.00 -25.73
N PRO A 9 4.30 4.84 -25.10
CA PRO A 9 3.49 4.81 -23.91
C PRO A 9 4.21 5.58 -22.80
N ASP A 10 3.51 6.54 -22.21
CA ASP A 10 4.02 7.37 -21.13
C ASP A 10 4.53 6.49 -19.98
N PRO A 11 5.83 6.54 -19.62
CA PRO A 11 6.40 5.69 -18.56
C PRO A 11 5.81 5.98 -17.17
N SER A 12 5.09 7.10 -17.02
CA SER A 12 4.42 7.49 -15.77
C SER A 12 3.23 6.59 -15.41
N CYS A 13 2.54 5.99 -16.39
CA CYS A 13 1.31 5.23 -16.13
C CYS A 13 1.57 3.88 -15.42
N GLY A 14 2.73 3.26 -15.66
CA GLY A 14 3.06 1.94 -15.09
C GLY A 14 3.52 1.98 -13.64
N ALA A 15 4.15 3.06 -13.20
CA ALA A 15 4.73 3.17 -11.86
C ALA A 15 3.65 3.32 -10.77
N ASP A 16 2.61 4.10 -11.03
CA ASP A 16 1.49 4.31 -10.10
C ASP A 16 0.67 3.03 -9.92
N VAL A 17 0.40 2.28 -11.01
CA VAL A 17 -0.33 1.00 -10.95
C VAL A 17 0.44 -0.05 -10.16
N GLN A 18 1.76 -0.15 -10.34
CA GLN A 18 2.59 -1.08 -9.58
C GLN A 18 2.64 -0.73 -8.09
N HIS A 19 2.63 0.56 -7.76
CA HIS A 19 2.57 1.03 -6.39
C HIS A 19 1.24 0.67 -5.72
N ASP A 20 0.11 0.85 -6.40
CA ASP A 20 -1.21 0.49 -5.88
C ASP A 20 -1.36 -1.03 -5.66
N VAL A 21 -0.85 -1.85 -6.59
CA VAL A 21 -0.82 -3.31 -6.44
C VAL A 21 0.03 -3.72 -5.23
N ALA A 22 1.20 -3.09 -5.03
CA ALA A 22 2.05 -3.38 -3.88
C ALA A 22 1.39 -2.98 -2.55
N VAL A 23 0.67 -1.85 -2.52
CA VAL A 23 -0.09 -1.41 -1.34
C VAL A 23 -1.20 -2.41 -1.03
N ALA A 24 -1.97 -2.84 -2.03
CA ALA A 24 -3.05 -3.83 -1.85
C ALA A 24 -2.52 -5.16 -1.30
N ALA A 25 -1.45 -5.70 -1.89
CA ALA A 25 -0.82 -6.93 -1.41
C ALA A 25 -0.29 -6.79 0.02
N ALA A 26 0.28 -5.64 0.37
CA ALA A 26 0.75 -5.38 1.74
C ALA A 26 -0.40 -5.23 2.75
N VAL A 27 -1.56 -4.72 2.33
CA VAL A 27 -2.77 -4.67 3.16
C VAL A 27 -3.26 -6.09 3.46
N GLU A 28 -3.40 -6.94 2.43
CA GLU A 28 -3.83 -8.33 2.60
C GLU A 28 -2.89 -9.08 3.56
N LEU A 29 -1.58 -9.00 3.34
CA LEU A 29 -0.59 -9.60 4.23
C LEU A 29 -0.65 -9.02 5.65
N ALA A 30 -0.81 -7.70 5.79
CA ALA A 30 -0.89 -7.10 7.13
C ALA A 30 -2.12 -7.62 7.90
N MET A 31 -3.24 -7.79 7.22
CA MET A 31 -4.45 -8.36 7.81
C MET A 31 -4.30 -9.84 8.15
N GLU A 32 -3.66 -10.63 7.29
CA GLU A 32 -3.39 -12.04 7.54
C GLU A 32 -2.48 -12.26 8.77
N PHE A 33 -1.39 -11.50 8.87
CA PHE A 33 -0.38 -11.73 9.91
C PHE A 33 -0.68 -11.02 11.23
N TYR A 34 -1.30 -9.84 11.19
CA TYR A 34 -1.54 -9.01 12.38
C TYR A 34 -3.01 -8.94 12.79
N GLY A 35 -3.94 -9.39 11.95
CA GLY A 35 -5.38 -9.37 12.26
C GLY A 35 -5.86 -7.97 12.65
N CYS A 36 -6.43 -7.85 13.85
CA CYS A 36 -6.86 -6.58 14.43
C CYS A 36 -5.77 -5.51 14.49
N ASP A 37 -4.53 -5.93 14.68
CA ASP A 37 -3.42 -5.03 14.87
C ASP A 37 -2.83 -4.56 13.54
N ALA A 38 -3.39 -4.94 12.38
CA ALA A 38 -2.89 -4.55 11.06
C ALA A 38 -2.70 -3.04 10.91
N VAL A 39 -3.66 -2.23 11.38
CA VAL A 39 -3.56 -0.76 11.35
C VAL A 39 -2.39 -0.26 12.20
N THR A 40 -2.28 -0.78 13.43
CA THR A 40 -1.21 -0.43 14.36
C THR A 40 0.16 -0.85 13.83
N ALA A 41 0.24 -2.05 13.25
CA ALA A 41 1.45 -2.58 12.63
C ALA A 41 1.91 -1.70 11.46
N ALA A 42 1.00 -1.33 10.56
CA ALA A 42 1.31 -0.42 9.44
C ALA A 42 1.79 0.96 9.94
N ALA A 43 1.15 1.53 10.96
CA ALA A 43 1.58 2.78 11.57
C ALA A 43 2.98 2.67 12.19
N LYS A 44 3.26 1.59 12.92
CA LYS A 44 4.58 1.31 13.50
C LYS A 44 5.65 1.21 12.41
N ARG A 45 5.39 0.49 11.32
CA ARG A 45 6.33 0.37 10.20
C ARG A 45 6.62 1.71 9.52
N ALA A 46 5.62 2.58 9.40
CA ALA A 46 5.85 3.94 8.91
C ALA A 46 6.79 4.72 9.83
N ILE A 47 6.56 4.69 11.15
CA ILE A 47 7.41 5.38 12.13
C ILE A 47 8.86 4.84 12.07
N GLU A 48 9.03 3.51 12.10
CA GLU A 48 10.36 2.87 11.97
C GLU A 48 11.09 3.28 10.67
N ALA A 49 10.36 3.37 9.55
CA ALA A 49 10.94 3.79 8.29
C ALA A 49 11.40 5.27 8.34
N ARG A 50 10.64 6.13 9.01
CA ARG A 50 11.00 7.54 9.21
C ARG A 50 12.23 7.69 10.10
N ASP A 51 12.30 6.94 11.20
CA ASP A 51 13.44 6.98 12.12
C ASP A 51 14.75 6.51 11.46
N LEU A 52 14.62 5.67 10.42
CA LEU A 52 15.75 5.17 9.61
C LEU A 52 16.02 6.00 8.34
N ASP A 53 15.38 7.16 8.17
CA ASP A 53 15.50 8.03 6.98
C ASP A 53 15.14 7.33 5.64
N ARG A 54 14.24 6.34 5.70
CA ARG A 54 13.75 5.60 4.52
C ARG A 54 12.45 6.19 3.98
N GLU A 55 12.55 7.36 3.35
CA GLU A 55 11.39 8.14 2.91
C GLU A 55 10.41 7.37 1.98
N SER A 56 10.93 6.55 1.05
CA SER A 56 10.06 5.74 0.18
C SER A 56 9.27 4.68 0.95
N HIS A 57 9.90 4.04 1.94
CA HIS A 57 9.24 3.07 2.82
C HIS A 57 8.23 3.75 3.73
N PHE A 58 8.56 4.93 4.26
CA PHE A 58 7.64 5.73 5.05
C PHE A 58 6.37 6.03 4.25
N ARG A 59 6.51 6.57 3.03
CA ARG A 59 5.38 6.87 2.15
C ARG A 59 4.57 5.63 1.80
N PHE A 60 5.24 4.51 1.54
CA PHE A 60 4.58 3.22 1.28
C PHE A 60 3.71 2.79 2.46
N TRP A 61 4.28 2.71 3.67
CA TRP A 61 3.54 2.28 4.86
C TRP A 61 2.44 3.26 5.28
N VAL A 62 2.62 4.56 5.02
CA VAL A 62 1.54 5.56 5.18
C VAL A 62 0.36 5.26 4.26
N ASN A 63 0.59 4.83 3.02
CA ASN A 63 -0.49 4.45 2.11
C ASN A 63 -1.20 3.18 2.59
N VAL A 64 -0.46 2.15 2.98
CA VAL A 64 -1.03 0.93 3.59
C VAL A 64 -1.89 1.26 4.82
N PHE A 65 -1.38 2.10 5.72
CA PHE A 65 -2.10 2.56 6.90
C PHE A 65 -3.41 3.28 6.55
N LYS A 66 -3.38 4.19 5.57
CA LYS A 66 -4.57 4.91 5.11
C LYS A 66 -5.61 3.95 4.51
N THR A 67 -5.17 2.99 3.69
CA THR A 67 -6.05 1.99 3.09
C THR A 67 -6.72 1.13 4.16
N LEU A 68 -5.97 0.61 5.13
CA LEU A 68 -6.52 -0.15 6.26
C LEU A 68 -7.54 0.67 7.05
N LYS A 69 -7.24 1.93 7.38
CA LYS A 69 -8.18 2.81 8.08
C LYS A 69 -9.47 3.09 7.31
N SER A 70 -9.42 3.04 5.98
CA SER A 70 -10.60 3.22 5.13
C SER A 70 -11.49 1.97 5.06
N GLN A 71 -11.05 0.83 5.61
CA GLN A 71 -11.74 -0.46 5.60
C GLN A 71 -12.08 -0.96 7.02
N PRO A 72 -12.82 -0.18 7.84
CA PRO A 72 -13.08 -0.55 9.23
C PRO A 72 -13.93 -1.82 9.38
N ASN A 73 -14.84 -2.09 8.43
CA ASN A 73 -15.69 -3.28 8.45
C ASN A 73 -14.87 -4.56 8.22
N LEU A 74 -13.91 -4.52 7.30
CA LEU A 74 -13.06 -5.67 6.98
C LEU A 74 -12.15 -6.01 8.17
N ILE A 75 -11.61 -4.99 8.85
CA ILE A 75 -10.83 -5.19 10.08
C ILE A 75 -11.72 -5.76 11.19
N ALA A 76 -12.94 -5.24 11.34
CA ALA A 76 -13.87 -5.73 12.36
C ALA A 76 -14.26 -7.21 12.12
N GLU A 77 -14.47 -7.64 10.88
CA GLU A 77 -14.73 -9.05 10.56
C GLU A 77 -13.59 -9.97 10.98
N ILE A 78 -12.35 -9.59 10.66
CA ILE A 78 -11.16 -10.34 11.05
C ILE A 78 -11.01 -10.38 12.58
N CYS A 79 -11.33 -9.28 13.26
CA CYS A 79 -11.25 -9.19 14.72
C CYS A 79 -12.25 -10.05 15.47
N HIS A 80 -13.45 -10.26 14.93
CA HIS A 80 -14.49 -11.05 15.59
C HIS A 80 -14.41 -12.54 15.25
N SER A 81 -13.58 -12.94 14.28
CA SER A 81 -13.47 -14.32 13.81
C SER A 81 -12.43 -15.17 14.58
N GLY A 82 -11.95 -14.67 15.73
CA GLY A 82 -10.93 -15.32 16.58
C GLY A 82 -11.49 -15.99 17.83
#